data_AF-A0A2V9N699-F1
#
_entry.id   AF-A0A2V9N699-F1
#
_cell.length_a   1.000
_cell.length_b   1.000
_cell.length_c   1.000
_cell.angle_alpha   90.00
_cell.angle_beta   90.00
_cell.angle_gamma   90.00
#
_symmetry.space_group_name_H-M   'P 1'
#
loop_
_entity.id
_entity.type
_entity.pdbx_description
1 polymer ?
#
loop_
_entity_poly.entity_id
_entity_poly.type
_entity_poly.pdbx_seq_one_letter_code
_entity_poly.pdbx_strand_id
1 'polypeptide(L)'
;MKTLICLLTLSVCSFAGVSVSGPSSGSTGSSPVHFVASATTSCSAGVSSMGIYTAPYVLAYKVAGGSLNTYLTLSSGTYNTVVQEWDKCGGASKTAVTVTVSGGTSTVPASNHVFLLVEENHSYSSVIGSSSMPYLNSLASKYGLETQYYADTHPSIGNYFMLTTGAIITNNDGMCSTISNDNIVRHLLTAGKTWKSYAESLPYVGYTGCVSGAYAKRHNPLAFFSDVANSSEKNNLVPFTQFSKDLVNNALPNFSFIVPNLNDDAHDGTLTQADNWLKTNIAPLLSNATFQKDGLLIIVFDESTDSDTAHGGGHVAALVIGPRVKAGSKSATVYQHQNTLKTVMQALGVKTFPGAASSAPPLGGMF
;
A
#
# COMPACT_ATOMS: atom_id res chain seq x y z
N MET A 1 -57.50 -54.04 16.81
CA MET A 1 -57.75 -52.82 16.01
C MET A 1 -56.49 -51.97 16.04
N LYS A 2 -56.00 -51.55 14.87
CA LYS A 2 -54.71 -50.85 14.70
C LYS A 2 -54.82 -49.39 15.14
N THR A 3 -53.94 -48.94 16.03
CA THR A 3 -53.80 -47.54 16.43
C THR A 3 -53.13 -46.76 15.30
N LEU A 4 -53.85 -45.80 14.72
CA LEU A 4 -53.36 -44.93 13.65
C LEU A 4 -52.65 -43.72 14.29
N ILE A 5 -51.33 -43.64 14.17
CA ILE A 5 -50.55 -42.46 14.56
C ILE A 5 -50.57 -41.48 13.39
N CYS A 6 -51.23 -40.34 13.56
CA CYS A 6 -51.23 -39.24 12.60
C CYS A 6 -49.95 -38.41 12.81
N LEU A 7 -48.97 -38.52 11.91
CA LEU A 7 -47.81 -37.63 11.86
C LEU A 7 -48.25 -36.28 11.25
N LEU A 8 -48.41 -35.25 12.08
CA LEU A 8 -48.56 -33.88 11.62
C LEU A 8 -47.20 -33.39 11.08
N THR A 9 -47.06 -33.27 9.76
CA THR A 9 -45.91 -32.62 9.13
C THR A 9 -46.15 -31.12 9.13
N LEU A 10 -45.52 -30.37 10.05
CA LEU A 10 -45.49 -28.91 9.97
C LEU A 10 -44.60 -28.52 8.79
N SER A 11 -45.22 -28.04 7.70
CA SER A 11 -44.51 -27.35 6.62
C SER A 11 -44.09 -25.98 7.15
N VAL A 12 -42.83 -25.84 7.55
CA VAL A 12 -42.20 -24.54 7.79
C VAL A 12 -41.97 -23.89 6.43
N CYS A 13 -42.80 -22.90 6.08
CA CYS A 13 -42.52 -22.04 4.92
C CYS A 13 -41.20 -21.30 5.18
N SER A 14 -40.17 -21.61 4.40
CA SER A 14 -38.93 -20.83 4.39
C SER A 14 -39.23 -19.50 3.69
N PHE A 15 -39.23 -18.42 4.46
CA PHE A 15 -39.35 -17.07 3.92
C PHE A 15 -38.04 -16.67 3.24
N ALA A 16 -38.13 -15.95 2.13
CA ALA A 16 -36.96 -15.33 1.49
C ALA A 16 -36.39 -14.25 2.42
N GLY A 17 -35.07 -14.19 2.56
CA GLY A 17 -34.44 -13.25 3.48
C GLY A 17 -32.92 -13.31 3.46
N VAL A 18 -32.31 -12.23 3.96
CA VAL A 18 -30.87 -12.11 4.18
C VAL A 18 -30.61 -11.94 5.67
N SER A 19 -29.87 -12.85 6.28
CA SER A 19 -29.44 -12.78 7.67
C SER A 19 -27.96 -12.38 7.73
N VAL A 20 -27.67 -11.21 8.29
CA VAL A 20 -26.30 -10.73 8.50
C VAL A 20 -25.89 -11.02 9.94
N SER A 21 -24.92 -11.91 10.15
CA SER A 21 -24.38 -12.24 11.48
C SER A 21 -23.20 -11.34 11.88
N GLY A 22 -22.60 -10.62 10.93
CA GLY A 22 -21.61 -9.59 11.18
C GLY A 22 -21.43 -8.68 9.96
N PRO A 23 -21.17 -7.38 10.14
CA PRO A 23 -21.15 -6.66 11.42
C PRO A 23 -22.58 -6.36 11.93
N SER A 24 -22.74 -6.11 13.23
CA SER A 24 -24.02 -5.66 13.79
C SER A 24 -24.38 -4.28 13.26
N SER A 25 -25.66 -4.03 12.95
CA SER A 25 -26.10 -2.70 12.51
C SER A 25 -25.92 -1.67 13.62
N GLY A 26 -25.36 -0.51 13.27
CA GLY A 26 -24.95 0.55 14.20
C GLY A 26 -23.59 0.31 14.86
N SER A 27 -22.89 -0.78 14.52
CA SER A 27 -21.57 -1.06 15.09
C SER A 27 -20.53 -0.07 14.62
N THR A 28 -19.54 0.11 15.49
CA THR A 28 -18.39 0.97 15.28
C THR A 28 -17.14 0.09 15.33
N GLY A 29 -16.34 0.07 14.26
CA GLY A 29 -15.18 -0.81 14.14
C GLY A 29 -14.07 -0.24 13.25
N SER A 30 -12.94 -0.94 13.15
CA SER A 30 -11.86 -0.60 12.23
C SER A 30 -12.04 -1.27 10.87
N SER A 31 -11.38 -0.75 9.84
CA SER A 31 -11.24 -1.43 8.55
C SER A 31 -10.09 -2.45 8.60
N PRO A 32 -10.19 -3.61 7.92
CA PRO A 32 -11.33 -4.05 7.11
C PRO A 32 -12.50 -4.58 7.96
N VAL A 33 -13.72 -4.35 7.47
CA VAL A 33 -14.96 -4.76 8.15
C VAL A 33 -15.31 -6.19 7.77
N HIS A 34 -15.50 -7.06 8.76
CA HIS A 34 -15.87 -8.46 8.54
C HIS A 34 -17.37 -8.61 8.29
N PHE A 35 -17.75 -8.96 7.06
CA PHE A 35 -19.11 -9.28 6.66
C PHE A 35 -19.33 -10.79 6.63
N VAL A 36 -20.30 -11.25 7.40
CA VAL A 36 -20.78 -12.64 7.40
C VAL A 36 -22.28 -12.61 7.26
N ALA A 37 -22.80 -13.26 6.22
CA ALA A 37 -24.23 -13.34 5.98
C ALA A 37 -24.63 -14.63 5.27
N SER A 38 -25.89 -15.02 5.45
CA SER A 38 -26.54 -16.11 4.74
C SER A 38 -27.89 -15.64 4.19
N ALA A 39 -28.39 -16.34 3.18
CA ALA A 39 -29.66 -16.04 2.55
C ALA A 39 -30.52 -17.28 2.34
N THR A 40 -31.82 -17.09 2.41
CA THR A 40 -32.86 -18.05 2.01
C THR A 40 -33.71 -17.42 0.91
N THR A 41 -34.29 -18.24 0.05
CA THR A 41 -35.24 -17.80 -0.99
C THR A 41 -36.41 -18.78 -1.07
N SER A 42 -37.57 -18.30 -1.52
CA SER A 42 -38.71 -19.12 -1.92
C SER A 42 -38.57 -19.68 -3.35
N CYS A 43 -37.57 -19.21 -4.12
CA CYS A 43 -37.25 -19.74 -5.43
C CYS A 43 -36.75 -21.18 -5.33
N SER A 44 -37.41 -22.11 -6.02
CA SER A 44 -37.04 -23.54 -6.01
C SER A 44 -35.66 -23.82 -6.61
N ALA A 45 -35.16 -22.93 -7.47
CA ALA A 45 -33.82 -23.03 -8.05
C ALA A 45 -32.70 -22.48 -7.13
N GLY A 46 -33.08 -21.92 -5.97
CA GLY A 46 -32.18 -21.42 -4.93
C GLY A 46 -31.59 -20.04 -5.19
N VAL A 47 -30.78 -19.58 -4.23
CA VAL A 47 -30.04 -18.30 -4.32
C VAL A 47 -28.94 -18.43 -5.38
N SER A 48 -28.86 -17.46 -6.28
CA SER A 48 -27.82 -17.38 -7.30
C SER A 48 -26.54 -16.75 -6.77
N SER A 49 -26.66 -15.63 -6.06
CA SER A 49 -25.51 -14.87 -5.54
C SER A 49 -25.89 -13.95 -4.41
N MET A 50 -24.91 -13.53 -3.62
CA MET A 50 -25.03 -12.44 -2.66
C MET A 50 -24.00 -11.34 -2.95
N GLY A 51 -24.27 -10.12 -2.46
CA GLY A 51 -23.36 -8.99 -2.60
C GLY A 51 -23.51 -7.95 -1.50
N ILE A 52 -22.51 -7.08 -1.40
CA ILE A 52 -22.44 -5.99 -0.42
C ILE A 52 -22.36 -4.68 -1.19
N TYR A 53 -23.33 -3.79 -0.95
CA TYR A 53 -23.33 -2.42 -1.44
C TYR A 53 -22.84 -1.47 -0.35
N THR A 54 -21.95 -0.55 -0.68
CA THR A 54 -21.42 0.46 0.28
C THR A 54 -22.13 1.80 0.22
N ALA A 55 -22.84 2.05 -0.88
CA ALA A 55 -23.72 3.19 -1.12
C ALA A 55 -24.80 2.78 -2.14
N PRO A 56 -25.86 3.58 -2.36
CA PRO A 56 -26.86 3.30 -3.40
C PRO A 56 -26.19 3.00 -4.75
N TYR A 57 -26.45 1.80 -5.28
CA TYR A 57 -25.92 1.31 -6.57
C TYR A 57 -24.40 1.06 -6.64
N VAL A 58 -23.66 1.20 -5.53
CA VAL A 58 -22.22 0.92 -5.48
C VAL A 58 -21.97 -0.48 -4.93
N LEU A 59 -21.88 -1.48 -5.82
CA LEU A 59 -21.60 -2.88 -5.45
C LEU A 59 -20.10 -3.06 -5.18
N ALA A 60 -19.74 -3.33 -3.93
CA ALA A 60 -18.34 -3.44 -3.50
C ALA A 60 -17.84 -4.90 -3.46
N TYR A 61 -18.74 -5.87 -3.29
CA TYR A 61 -18.41 -7.29 -3.26
C TYR A 61 -19.56 -8.14 -3.78
N LYS A 62 -19.25 -9.26 -4.45
CA LYS A 62 -20.23 -10.25 -4.92
C LYS A 62 -19.64 -11.66 -4.87
N VAL A 63 -20.45 -12.63 -4.46
CA VAL A 63 -20.11 -14.06 -4.44
C VAL A 63 -21.28 -14.90 -4.93
N ALA A 64 -21.00 -16.04 -5.56
CA ALA A 64 -22.02 -17.00 -5.96
C ALA A 64 -22.53 -17.80 -4.75
N GLY A 65 -23.82 -18.16 -4.75
CA GLY A 65 -24.46 -18.92 -3.68
C GLY A 65 -25.15 -18.07 -2.61
N GLY A 66 -25.68 -18.74 -1.58
CA GLY A 66 -26.50 -18.16 -0.51
C GLY A 66 -25.76 -17.84 0.78
N SER A 67 -24.44 -17.67 0.74
CA SER A 67 -23.64 -17.22 1.88
C SER A 67 -22.47 -16.36 1.45
N LEU A 68 -22.04 -15.47 2.35
CA LEU A 68 -20.80 -14.71 2.23
C LEU A 68 -20.09 -14.64 3.58
N ASN A 69 -18.75 -14.65 3.53
CA ASN A 69 -17.85 -14.47 4.66
C ASN A 69 -16.60 -13.79 4.12
N THR A 70 -16.48 -12.46 4.32
CA THR A 70 -15.44 -11.66 3.68
C THR A 70 -15.07 -10.44 4.50
N TYR A 71 -13.86 -9.94 4.30
CA TYR A 71 -13.38 -8.67 4.86
C TYR A 71 -13.45 -7.60 3.78
N LEU A 72 -14.18 -6.50 4.05
CA LEU A 72 -14.31 -5.38 3.14
C LEU A 72 -13.54 -4.17 3.69
N THR A 73 -12.51 -3.74 2.97
CA THR A 73 -11.76 -2.51 3.30
C THR A 73 -12.62 -1.30 3.00
N LEU A 74 -12.89 -0.49 4.03
CA LEU A 74 -13.69 0.72 3.96
C LEU A 74 -12.88 1.87 4.55
N SER A 75 -12.86 3.03 3.91
CA SER A 75 -12.23 4.21 4.52
C SER A 75 -13.02 4.67 5.75
N SER A 76 -12.42 5.46 6.63
CA SER A 76 -13.12 6.00 7.80
C SER A 76 -14.39 6.76 7.41
N GLY A 77 -15.50 6.44 8.05
CA GLY A 77 -16.80 7.03 7.75
C GLY A 77 -17.95 6.13 8.17
N THR A 78 -19.16 6.67 8.09
CA THR A 78 -20.39 5.89 8.33
C THR A 78 -20.96 5.46 6.99
N TYR A 79 -21.16 4.15 6.83
CA TYR A 79 -21.70 3.53 5.63
C TYR A 79 -23.07 2.96 5.92
N ASN A 80 -24.04 3.29 5.07
CA ASN A 80 -25.35 2.65 5.04
C ASN A 80 -25.29 1.46 4.08
N THR A 81 -24.58 0.40 4.48
CA THR A 81 -24.37 -0.75 3.60
C THR A 81 -25.65 -1.56 3.41
N VAL A 82 -25.75 -2.26 2.28
CA VAL A 82 -26.84 -3.19 1.99
C VAL A 82 -26.25 -4.53 1.58
N VAL A 83 -26.58 -5.58 2.34
CA VAL A 83 -26.31 -6.96 1.93
C VAL A 83 -27.53 -7.46 1.18
N GLN A 84 -27.34 -7.89 -0.06
CA GLN A 84 -28.41 -8.29 -0.96
C GLN A 84 -28.16 -9.68 -1.54
N GLU A 85 -29.21 -10.48 -1.65
CA GLU A 85 -29.21 -11.73 -2.41
C GLU A 85 -29.98 -11.56 -3.73
N TRP A 86 -29.62 -12.37 -4.71
CA TRP A 86 -30.38 -12.57 -5.95
C TRP A 86 -30.62 -14.06 -6.15
N ASP A 87 -31.86 -14.44 -6.41
CA ASP A 87 -32.22 -15.82 -6.70
C ASP A 87 -32.23 -16.12 -8.22
N LYS A 88 -32.30 -17.40 -8.57
CA LYS A 88 -32.31 -17.84 -9.97
C LYS A 88 -33.67 -17.64 -10.66
N CYS A 89 -34.68 -17.17 -9.94
CA CYS A 89 -36.02 -16.88 -10.45
C CYS A 89 -36.21 -15.37 -10.74
N GLY A 90 -35.18 -14.54 -10.52
CA GLY A 90 -35.22 -13.09 -10.73
C GLY A 90 -35.66 -12.29 -9.50
N GLY A 91 -35.84 -12.93 -8.35
CA GLY A 91 -36.12 -12.29 -7.06
C GLY A 91 -34.86 -11.77 -6.36
N ALA A 92 -35.07 -10.90 -5.37
CA ALA A 92 -34.01 -10.38 -4.52
C ALA A 92 -34.54 -9.99 -3.14
N SER A 93 -33.76 -10.29 -2.11
CA SER A 93 -33.98 -9.89 -0.71
C SER A 93 -32.77 -9.12 -0.21
N LYS A 94 -32.96 -8.21 0.76
CA LYS A 94 -31.87 -7.36 1.25
C LYS A 94 -32.01 -7.02 2.73
N THR A 95 -30.87 -6.78 3.36
CA THR A 95 -30.75 -6.31 4.74
C THR A 95 -29.79 -5.14 4.79
N ALA A 96 -30.25 -4.02 5.34
CA ALA A 96 -29.42 -2.85 5.56
C ALA A 96 -28.61 -3.00 6.85
N VAL A 97 -27.33 -2.67 6.78
CA VAL A 97 -26.41 -2.69 7.92
C VAL A 97 -25.66 -1.37 7.94
N THR A 98 -25.94 -0.54 8.94
CA THR A 98 -25.16 0.69 9.15
C THR A 98 -23.87 0.33 9.86
N VAL A 99 -22.73 0.72 9.32
CA VAL A 99 -21.42 0.47 9.94
C VAL A 99 -20.67 1.79 10.01
N THR A 100 -20.22 2.15 11.21
CA THR A 100 -19.27 3.25 11.37
C THR A 100 -17.87 2.68 11.40
N VAL A 101 -17.13 2.94 10.35
CA VAL A 101 -15.71 2.65 10.33
C VAL A 101 -15.03 3.80 11.04
N SER A 102 -14.65 3.53 12.29
CA SER A 102 -13.72 4.39 13.00
C SER A 102 -12.42 4.32 12.24
N GLY A 103 -12.14 5.37 11.47
CA GLY A 103 -10.79 5.85 11.49
C GLY A 103 -10.51 6.19 12.94
N GLY A 104 -9.80 5.32 13.66
CA GLY A 104 -8.65 5.91 14.31
C GLY A 104 -8.01 6.70 13.20
N THR A 105 -8.05 8.03 13.28
CA THR A 105 -7.10 8.82 12.52
C THR A 105 -5.80 8.23 13.02
N SER A 106 -5.26 7.24 12.31
CA SER A 106 -3.85 7.01 12.44
C SER A 106 -3.28 8.26 11.83
N THR A 107 -3.12 9.23 12.71
CA THR A 107 -2.45 10.46 12.46
C THR A 107 -1.03 10.01 12.23
N VAL A 108 -0.67 9.86 10.96
CA VAL A 108 0.73 9.81 10.56
C VAL A 108 1.35 11.06 11.15
N PRO A 109 2.25 10.94 12.15
CA PRO A 109 2.81 12.11 12.80
C PRO A 109 3.53 12.96 11.76
N ALA A 110 3.40 14.28 11.86
CA ALA A 110 4.07 15.17 10.92
C ALA A 110 5.60 15.05 11.05
N SER A 111 6.28 14.88 9.92
CA SER A 111 7.73 14.76 9.81
C SER A 111 8.27 15.89 8.95
N ASN A 112 9.37 16.51 9.35
CA ASN A 112 10.01 17.53 8.52
C ASN A 112 10.80 16.90 7.37
N HIS A 113 11.31 15.68 7.56
CA HIS A 113 12.04 14.91 6.57
C HIS A 113 11.48 13.49 6.45
N VAL A 114 11.06 13.12 5.25
CA VAL A 114 10.56 11.79 4.90
C VAL A 114 11.42 11.20 3.81
N PHE A 115 11.87 9.97 4.02
CA PHE A 115 12.75 9.20 3.13
C PHE A 115 11.97 7.97 2.66
N LEU A 116 11.87 7.80 1.35
CA LEU A 116 11.37 6.58 0.73
C LEU A 116 12.52 5.93 -0.01
N LEU A 117 12.95 4.77 0.48
CA LEU A 117 13.99 3.95 -0.12
C LEU A 117 13.34 2.71 -0.70
N VAL A 118 13.64 2.43 -1.96
CA VAL A 118 13.10 1.27 -2.68
C VAL A 118 14.24 0.31 -3.02
N GLU A 119 14.10 -0.94 -2.56
CA GLU A 119 14.92 -2.11 -2.98
C GLU A 119 14.10 -2.93 -4.00
N GLU A 120 14.72 -3.87 -4.71
CA GLU A 120 14.12 -4.59 -5.83
C GLU A 120 13.82 -6.08 -5.53
N ASN A 121 12.75 -6.59 -6.14
CA ASN A 121 12.44 -8.00 -6.49
C ASN A 121 12.83 -9.09 -5.48
N HIS A 122 12.22 -9.08 -4.28
CA HIS A 122 12.29 -10.22 -3.37
C HIS A 122 11.00 -10.43 -2.60
N SER A 123 10.58 -11.70 -2.54
CA SER A 123 9.49 -12.10 -1.65
C SER A 123 9.84 -11.79 -0.20
N TYR A 124 8.84 -11.36 0.57
CA TYR A 124 8.95 -11.08 2.01
C TYR A 124 9.71 -12.19 2.77
N SER A 125 9.43 -13.46 2.48
CA SER A 125 10.07 -14.61 3.16
C SER A 125 11.54 -14.80 2.83
N SER A 126 12.03 -14.23 1.73
CA SER A 126 13.45 -14.25 1.34
C SER A 126 14.24 -13.15 2.05
N VAL A 127 13.56 -12.08 2.48
CA VAL A 127 14.14 -10.90 3.12
C VAL A 127 14.03 -10.99 4.65
N ILE A 128 12.81 -11.12 5.17
CA ILE A 128 12.53 -11.08 6.60
C ILE A 128 12.88 -12.42 7.25
N GLY A 129 13.74 -12.37 8.26
CA GLY A 129 14.34 -13.54 8.93
C GLY A 129 15.60 -14.07 8.23
N SER A 130 15.99 -13.48 7.10
CA SER A 130 17.17 -13.92 6.33
C SER A 130 18.48 -13.55 7.00
N SER A 131 19.41 -14.51 7.07
CA SER A 131 20.78 -14.28 7.55
C SER A 131 21.63 -13.48 6.54
N SER A 132 21.16 -13.32 5.30
CA SER A 132 21.79 -12.48 4.29
C SER A 132 21.49 -10.99 4.46
N MET A 133 20.46 -10.63 5.23
CA MET A 133 20.12 -9.22 5.51
C MET A 133 20.07 -8.90 7.01
N PRO A 134 21.17 -9.11 7.75
CA PRO A 134 21.17 -8.93 9.20
C PRO A 134 20.92 -7.48 9.63
N TYR A 135 21.38 -6.47 8.87
CA TYR A 135 21.16 -5.07 9.21
C TYR A 135 19.68 -4.69 9.04
N LEU A 136 19.07 -4.95 7.90
CA LEU A 136 17.65 -4.68 7.65
C LEU A 136 16.77 -5.41 8.68
N ASN A 137 17.05 -6.68 8.98
CA ASN A 137 16.29 -7.44 9.97
C ASN A 137 16.46 -6.92 11.41
N SER A 138 17.61 -6.32 11.72
CA SER A 138 17.79 -5.60 12.99
C SER A 138 16.90 -4.36 13.07
N LEU A 139 16.68 -3.66 11.95
CA LEU A 139 15.76 -2.52 11.87
C LEU A 139 14.31 -2.98 12.00
N ALA A 140 13.93 -4.05 11.31
CA ALA A 140 12.58 -4.64 11.39
C ALA A 140 12.22 -5.07 12.82
N SER A 141 13.21 -5.54 13.58
CA SER A 141 13.02 -5.91 14.99
C SER A 141 12.92 -4.70 15.92
N LYS A 142 13.55 -3.58 15.56
CA LYS A 142 13.63 -2.37 16.38
C LYS A 142 12.46 -1.40 16.14
N TYR A 143 12.00 -1.28 14.90
CA TYR A 143 10.99 -0.29 14.49
C TYR A 143 9.70 -0.99 14.04
N GLY A 144 9.04 -0.47 13.00
CA GLY A 144 7.81 -1.01 12.45
C GLY A 144 8.05 -1.94 11.27
N LEU A 145 7.30 -3.04 11.22
CA LEU A 145 7.26 -3.99 10.10
C LEU A 145 5.81 -4.25 9.68
N GLU A 146 5.49 -3.98 8.42
CA GLU A 146 4.22 -4.40 7.81
C GLU A 146 4.37 -5.85 7.37
N THR A 147 3.65 -6.78 8.01
CA THR A 147 3.78 -8.23 7.79
C THR A 147 2.84 -8.75 6.70
N GLN A 148 1.99 -7.89 6.15
CA GLN A 148 1.02 -8.19 5.09
C GLN A 148 1.07 -7.07 4.03
N TYR A 149 2.27 -6.75 3.54
CA TYR A 149 2.49 -5.71 2.54
C TYR A 149 2.74 -6.32 1.17
N TYR A 150 2.00 -5.89 0.16
CA TYR A 150 2.05 -6.47 -1.17
C TYR A 150 2.40 -5.44 -2.24
N ALA A 151 3.07 -5.89 -3.28
CA ALA A 151 3.29 -5.11 -4.48
C ALA A 151 2.06 -5.16 -5.39
N ASP A 152 1.92 -4.15 -6.25
CA ASP A 152 0.71 -3.91 -7.04
C ASP A 152 0.75 -4.62 -8.40
N THR A 153 1.94 -4.86 -8.95
CA THR A 153 2.07 -5.42 -10.30
C THR A 153 3.43 -6.05 -10.56
N HIS A 154 3.57 -6.65 -11.75
CA HIS A 154 4.83 -7.06 -12.37
C HIS A 154 4.92 -6.45 -13.77
N PRO A 155 6.07 -5.93 -14.24
CA PRO A 155 7.36 -5.81 -13.56
C PRO A 155 7.51 -4.48 -12.77
N SER A 156 8.68 -4.29 -12.16
CA SER A 156 9.09 -3.22 -11.24
C SER A 156 8.55 -1.83 -11.55
N ILE A 157 8.67 -1.37 -12.80
CA ILE A 157 8.37 0.01 -13.20
C ILE A 157 6.94 0.45 -12.80
N GLY A 158 5.97 -0.47 -12.83
CA GLY A 158 4.60 -0.20 -12.42
C GLY A 158 4.49 0.11 -10.92
N ASN A 159 5.26 -0.59 -10.08
CA ASN A 159 5.30 -0.39 -8.63
C ASN A 159 5.97 0.94 -8.26
N TYR A 160 7.05 1.33 -8.95
CA TYR A 160 7.65 2.66 -8.81
C TYR A 160 6.65 3.79 -9.13
N PHE A 161 5.83 3.60 -10.16
CA PHE A 161 4.76 4.54 -10.45
C PHE A 161 3.64 4.50 -9.40
N MET A 162 3.29 3.34 -8.84
CA MET A 162 2.33 3.29 -7.74
C MET A 162 2.83 4.04 -6.49
N LEU A 163 4.12 3.92 -6.17
CA LEU A 163 4.77 4.63 -5.06
C LEU A 163 4.84 6.15 -5.23
N THR A 164 4.61 6.68 -6.44
CA THR A 164 4.83 8.12 -6.74
C THR A 164 3.68 8.82 -7.46
N THR A 165 2.76 8.08 -8.06
CA THR A 165 1.56 8.57 -8.77
C THR A 165 0.28 7.93 -8.22
N GLY A 166 0.39 6.81 -7.51
CA GLY A 166 -0.77 6.01 -7.09
C GLY A 166 -1.49 5.35 -8.27
N ALA A 167 -0.83 5.18 -9.41
CA ALA A 167 -1.35 4.48 -10.58
C ALA A 167 -0.24 3.65 -11.26
N ILE A 168 -0.62 2.52 -11.85
CA ILE A 168 0.24 1.75 -12.76
C ILE A 168 0.19 2.46 -14.12
N ILE A 169 1.22 3.25 -14.43
CA ILE A 169 1.30 4.01 -15.69
C ILE A 169 1.72 3.12 -16.86
N THR A 170 2.62 2.18 -16.60
CA THR A 170 3.12 1.21 -17.57
C THR A 170 3.72 0.02 -16.83
N ASN A 171 3.81 -1.11 -17.53
CA ASN A 171 4.55 -2.31 -17.15
C ASN A 171 5.63 -2.63 -18.22
N ASN A 172 6.04 -1.62 -18.99
CA ASN A 172 7.09 -1.73 -19.99
C ASN A 172 8.37 -1.07 -19.47
N ASP A 173 9.33 -1.88 -19.03
CA ASP A 173 10.64 -1.42 -18.51
C ASP A 173 11.48 -0.66 -19.54
N GLY A 174 11.18 -0.82 -20.83
CA GLY A 174 11.81 -0.05 -21.91
C GLY A 174 11.28 1.37 -22.03
N MET A 175 10.25 1.75 -21.27
CA MET A 175 9.73 3.12 -21.30
C MET A 175 10.78 4.11 -20.82
N CYS A 176 10.96 5.19 -21.59
CA CYS A 176 11.85 6.29 -21.21
C CYS A 176 11.27 7.69 -21.50
N SER A 177 10.12 7.74 -22.17
CA SER A 177 9.38 8.97 -22.44
C SER A 177 8.89 9.62 -21.15
N THR A 178 8.75 10.95 -21.17
CA THR A 178 8.17 11.69 -20.05
C THR A 178 6.67 11.47 -19.96
N ILE A 179 6.13 11.56 -18.74
CA ILE A 179 4.69 11.49 -18.46
C ILE A 179 4.20 12.76 -17.80
N SER A 180 2.92 13.09 -17.98
CA SER A 180 2.29 14.28 -17.38
C SER A 180 1.22 13.95 -16.33
N ASN A 181 1.07 12.66 -16.00
CA ASN A 181 0.14 12.17 -14.99
C ASN A 181 0.31 12.87 -13.64
N ASP A 182 -0.75 12.85 -12.83
CA ASP A 182 -0.70 13.36 -11.47
C ASP A 182 0.29 12.59 -10.60
N ASN A 183 1.09 13.32 -9.82
CA ASN A 183 2.28 12.76 -9.18
C ASN A 183 2.69 13.52 -7.92
N ILE A 184 3.46 12.83 -7.07
CA ILE A 184 3.91 13.34 -5.78
C ILE A 184 4.66 14.67 -5.88
N VAL A 185 5.50 14.88 -6.90
CA VAL A 185 6.28 16.13 -7.05
C VAL A 185 5.34 17.33 -7.20
N ARG A 186 4.30 17.22 -8.03
CA ARG A 186 3.31 18.29 -8.19
C ARG A 186 2.65 18.69 -6.87
N HIS A 187 2.28 17.69 -6.06
CA HIS A 187 1.68 17.93 -4.75
C HIS A 187 2.68 18.54 -3.75
N LEU A 188 3.94 18.10 -3.76
CA LEU A 188 5.00 18.66 -2.91
C LEU A 188 5.25 20.13 -3.25
N LEU A 189 5.39 20.46 -4.53
CA LEU A 189 5.58 21.84 -4.99
C LEU A 189 4.40 22.73 -4.60
N THR A 190 3.17 22.25 -4.78
CA THR A 190 1.95 22.96 -4.37
C THR A 190 1.90 23.19 -2.86
N ALA A 191 2.43 22.27 -2.07
CA ALA A 191 2.52 22.37 -0.62
C ALA A 191 3.77 23.14 -0.11
N GLY A 192 4.60 23.68 -1.01
CA GLY A 192 5.84 24.38 -0.66
C GLY A 192 6.90 23.47 -0.03
N LYS A 193 6.92 22.18 -0.38
CA LYS A 193 7.87 21.20 0.15
C LYS A 193 9.04 21.00 -0.81
N THR A 194 10.24 20.96 -0.27
CA THR A 194 11.44 20.63 -1.04
C THR A 194 11.56 19.13 -1.21
N TRP A 195 12.17 18.69 -2.32
CA TRP A 195 12.36 17.27 -2.60
C TRP A 195 13.66 17.03 -3.36
N LYS A 196 14.24 15.83 -3.23
CA LYS A 196 15.30 15.33 -4.10
C LYS A 196 15.14 13.84 -4.36
N SER A 197 15.61 13.40 -5.53
CA SER A 197 15.89 11.99 -5.81
C SER A 197 17.39 11.76 -5.71
N TYR A 198 17.81 10.89 -4.81
CA TYR A 198 19.19 10.44 -4.63
C TYR A 198 19.32 9.06 -5.26
N ALA A 199 19.76 9.03 -6.52
CA ALA A 199 19.93 7.79 -7.27
C ALA A 199 21.42 7.46 -7.40
N GLU A 200 21.79 6.24 -7.03
CA GLU A 200 23.17 5.80 -7.16
C GLU A 200 23.55 5.60 -8.63
N SER A 201 24.81 5.89 -8.95
CA SER A 201 25.32 5.89 -10.33
C SER A 201 24.64 6.86 -11.30
N LEU A 202 23.76 7.77 -10.83
CA LEU A 202 23.28 8.88 -11.65
C LEU A 202 24.50 9.69 -12.13
N PRO A 203 24.71 9.87 -13.45
CA PRO A 203 26.00 10.34 -13.96
C PRO A 203 26.29 11.81 -13.63
N TYR A 204 25.24 12.63 -13.54
CA TYR A 204 25.34 14.03 -13.13
C TYR A 204 23.96 14.56 -12.68
N VAL A 205 23.97 15.70 -11.99
CA VAL A 205 22.75 16.37 -11.52
C VAL A 205 21.83 16.72 -12.70
N GLY A 206 20.57 16.32 -12.63
CA GLY A 206 19.58 16.58 -13.67
C GLY A 206 19.65 15.67 -14.89
N TYR A 207 20.35 14.54 -14.80
CA TYR A 207 20.26 13.50 -15.83
C TYR A 207 18.85 12.90 -15.90
N THR A 208 18.26 12.90 -17.09
CA THR A 208 16.90 12.36 -17.37
C THR A 208 16.90 11.25 -18.42
N GLY A 209 18.08 10.78 -18.83
CA GLY A 209 18.24 9.68 -19.76
C GLY A 209 17.91 8.31 -19.13
N CYS A 210 17.80 7.29 -19.96
CA CYS A 210 17.21 6.01 -19.56
C CYS A 210 18.14 5.12 -18.73
N VAL A 211 19.41 5.02 -19.14
CA VAL A 211 20.40 4.11 -18.54
C VAL A 211 21.79 4.76 -18.64
N SER A 212 22.58 4.62 -17.59
CA SER A 212 23.99 5.03 -17.58
C SER A 212 24.79 4.16 -16.61
N GLY A 213 25.59 3.22 -17.13
CA GLY A 213 26.25 2.23 -16.29
C GLY A 213 25.22 1.43 -15.49
N ALA A 214 25.36 1.38 -14.17
CA ALA A 214 24.43 0.69 -13.27
C ALA A 214 23.20 1.54 -12.88
N TYR A 215 23.07 2.78 -13.36
CA TYR A 215 21.86 3.58 -13.15
C TYR A 215 20.78 3.18 -14.17
N ALA A 216 19.57 2.91 -13.68
CA ALA A 216 18.38 2.65 -14.49
C ALA A 216 17.26 3.64 -14.14
N LYS A 217 16.76 4.38 -15.14
CA LYS A 217 15.69 5.38 -14.95
C LYS A 217 14.41 4.76 -14.43
N ARG A 218 14.08 3.53 -14.82
CA ARG A 218 12.89 2.79 -14.36
C ARG A 218 12.79 2.68 -12.83
N HIS A 219 13.92 2.71 -12.10
CA HIS A 219 13.94 2.71 -10.63
C HIS A 219 13.89 4.15 -10.04
N ASN A 220 13.94 5.19 -10.87
CA ASN A 220 13.84 6.61 -10.48
C ASN A 220 12.62 7.29 -11.17
N PRO A 221 11.39 6.99 -10.73
CA PRO A 221 10.16 7.45 -11.36
C PRO A 221 10.06 8.98 -11.46
N LEU A 222 10.68 9.72 -10.54
CA LEU A 222 10.64 11.19 -10.53
C LEU A 222 11.28 11.79 -11.80
N ALA A 223 12.22 11.08 -12.45
CA ALA A 223 12.83 11.50 -13.70
C ALA A 223 11.92 11.35 -14.94
N PHE A 224 10.77 10.71 -14.80
CA PHE A 224 9.77 10.61 -15.88
C PHE A 224 8.79 11.78 -15.88
N PHE A 225 8.56 12.44 -14.76
CA PHE A 225 7.52 13.45 -14.66
C PHE A 225 7.88 14.69 -15.48
N SER A 226 6.95 15.17 -16.30
CA SER A 226 7.13 16.40 -17.08
C SER A 226 7.33 17.62 -16.18
N ASP A 227 6.76 17.62 -14.97
CA ASP A 227 7.00 18.65 -13.95
C ASP A 227 8.49 18.73 -13.57
N VAL A 228 9.22 17.63 -13.71
CA VAL A 228 10.65 17.49 -13.40
C VAL A 228 11.51 17.64 -14.65
N ALA A 229 11.37 16.71 -15.59
CA ALA A 229 12.26 16.57 -16.74
C ALA A 229 12.29 17.80 -17.65
N ASN A 230 11.17 18.55 -17.71
CA ASN A 230 11.02 19.71 -18.59
C ASN A 230 11.15 21.05 -17.84
N SER A 231 11.60 21.06 -16.59
CA SER A 231 11.75 22.29 -15.79
C SER A 231 13.11 22.33 -15.06
N SER A 232 13.32 23.36 -14.23
CA SER A 232 14.48 23.46 -13.34
C SER A 232 14.48 22.40 -12.24
N GLU A 233 13.33 21.79 -11.97
CA GLU A 233 13.16 20.74 -10.96
C GLU A 233 14.02 19.51 -11.24
N LYS A 234 14.45 19.27 -12.49
CA LYS A 234 15.43 18.20 -12.79
C LYS A 234 16.71 18.33 -11.97
N ASN A 235 17.09 19.52 -11.52
CA ASN A 235 18.28 19.71 -10.68
C ASN A 235 18.14 19.07 -9.28
N ASN A 236 16.94 18.62 -8.90
CA ASN A 236 16.69 17.82 -7.70
C ASN A 236 16.93 16.31 -7.92
N LEU A 237 17.20 15.88 -9.16
CA LEU A 237 17.73 14.55 -9.48
C LEU A 237 19.25 14.60 -9.29
N VAL A 238 19.75 14.00 -8.23
CA VAL A 238 21.16 14.10 -7.85
C VAL A 238 21.81 12.72 -7.73
N PRO A 239 23.13 12.61 -8.03
CA PRO A 239 23.88 11.41 -7.69
C PRO A 239 23.80 11.12 -6.20
N PHE A 240 23.71 9.86 -5.81
CA PHE A 240 23.59 9.44 -4.41
C PHE A 240 24.72 9.99 -3.52
N THR A 241 25.90 10.26 -4.08
CA THR A 241 27.01 10.92 -3.35
C THR A 241 26.67 12.31 -2.80
N GLN A 242 25.58 12.94 -3.25
CA GLN A 242 25.07 14.18 -2.67
C GLN A 242 24.36 13.95 -1.32
N PHE A 243 23.85 12.75 -1.05
CA PHE A 243 23.11 12.44 0.18
C PHE A 243 23.95 12.68 1.43
N SER A 244 25.18 12.17 1.48
CA SER A 244 26.09 12.37 2.61
C SER A 244 26.49 13.84 2.80
N LYS A 245 26.64 14.59 1.71
CA LYS A 245 26.90 16.04 1.76
C LYS A 245 25.72 16.80 2.35
N ASP A 246 24.51 16.48 1.91
CA ASP A 246 23.29 17.12 2.42
C ASP A 246 23.06 16.76 3.90
N LEU A 247 23.34 15.51 4.28
CA LEU A 247 23.25 15.02 5.66
C LEU A 247 24.17 15.80 6.61
N VAL A 248 25.45 15.98 6.24
CA VAL A 248 26.44 16.69 7.07
C VAL A 248 26.19 18.19 7.11
N ASN A 249 25.66 18.77 6.03
CA ASN A 249 25.40 20.21 5.93
C ASN A 249 24.01 20.63 6.43
N ASN A 250 23.22 19.71 7.01
CA ASN A 250 21.82 19.95 7.41
C ASN A 250 20.96 20.50 6.25
N ALA A 251 21.18 19.99 5.04
CA ALA A 251 20.55 20.43 3.80
C ALA A 251 19.65 19.36 3.16
N LEU A 252 19.20 18.39 3.96
CA LEU A 252 18.24 17.37 3.51
C LEU A 252 16.91 18.02 3.11
N PRO A 253 16.26 17.57 2.02
CA PRO A 253 14.97 18.09 1.60
C PRO A 253 13.84 17.56 2.49
N ASN A 254 12.63 18.11 2.35
CA ASN A 254 11.47 17.54 3.02
C ASN A 254 11.20 16.10 2.55
N PHE A 255 11.24 15.84 1.24
CA PHE A 255 11.08 14.50 0.68
C PHE A 255 12.35 14.01 -0.01
N SER A 256 12.83 12.82 0.38
CA SER A 256 13.96 12.16 -0.26
C SER A 256 13.50 10.84 -0.86
N PHE A 257 13.63 10.68 -2.17
CA PHE A 257 13.50 9.38 -2.84
C PHE A 257 14.91 8.80 -3.01
N ILE A 258 15.16 7.60 -2.49
CA ILE A 258 16.49 6.97 -2.48
C ILE A 258 16.42 5.66 -3.25
N VAL A 259 17.37 5.47 -4.17
CA VAL A 259 17.42 4.33 -5.08
C VAL A 259 18.85 3.83 -5.20
N PRO A 260 19.16 2.62 -4.70
CA PRO A 260 20.42 1.94 -5.01
C PRO A 260 20.57 1.69 -6.51
N ASN A 261 21.79 1.43 -6.98
CA ASN A 261 22.02 1.05 -8.37
C ASN A 261 21.80 -0.46 -8.56
N LEU A 262 21.83 -0.93 -9.82
CA LEU A 262 21.63 -2.36 -10.14
C LEU A 262 22.55 -3.34 -9.38
N ASN A 263 23.71 -2.92 -8.87
CA ASN A 263 24.56 -3.83 -8.08
C ASN A 263 24.14 -3.97 -6.62
N ASP A 264 23.37 -3.02 -6.10
CA ASP A 264 23.08 -2.84 -4.67
C ASP A 264 21.58 -2.81 -4.36
N ASP A 265 20.73 -3.07 -5.35
CA ASP A 265 19.26 -3.05 -5.27
C ASP A 265 18.62 -4.37 -4.80
N ALA A 266 19.44 -5.33 -4.40
CA ALA A 266 19.08 -6.71 -4.06
C ALA A 266 18.65 -7.62 -5.23
N HIS A 267 18.29 -7.12 -6.41
CA HIS A 267 17.80 -7.94 -7.53
C HIS A 267 18.93 -8.38 -8.46
N ASP A 268 19.56 -7.41 -9.12
CA ASP A 268 20.69 -7.66 -10.02
C ASP A 268 21.97 -7.93 -9.19
N GLY A 269 22.01 -7.40 -7.97
CA GLY A 269 22.97 -7.73 -6.92
C GLY A 269 22.56 -8.92 -6.04
N THR A 270 23.10 -8.98 -4.82
CA THR A 270 22.71 -9.97 -3.81
C THR A 270 22.10 -9.28 -2.59
N LEU A 271 21.25 -10.01 -1.85
CA LEU A 271 20.71 -9.56 -0.56
C LEU A 271 21.81 -9.09 0.42
N THR A 272 22.96 -9.77 0.44
CA THR A 272 24.11 -9.40 1.28
C THR A 272 24.74 -8.08 0.84
N GLN A 273 24.83 -7.81 -0.47
CA GLN A 273 25.35 -6.54 -0.98
C GLN A 273 24.40 -5.39 -0.62
N ALA A 274 23.10 -5.56 -0.88
CA ALA A 274 22.08 -4.58 -0.52
C ALA A 274 22.07 -4.29 0.98
N ASP A 275 22.13 -5.31 1.85
CA ASP A 275 22.18 -5.11 3.30
C ASP A 275 23.43 -4.34 3.77
N ASN A 276 24.59 -4.62 3.17
CA ASN A 276 25.81 -3.87 3.43
C ASN A 276 25.72 -2.42 2.92
N TRP A 277 25.08 -2.21 1.78
CA TRP A 277 24.83 -0.88 1.23
C TRP A 277 23.91 -0.08 2.16
N LEU A 278 22.79 -0.67 2.60
CA LEU A 278 21.88 -0.08 3.59
C LEU A 278 22.61 0.27 4.87
N LYS A 279 23.41 -0.66 5.41
CA LYS A 279 24.19 -0.42 6.63
C LYS A 279 25.17 0.73 6.46
N THR A 280 25.87 0.80 5.33
CA THR A 280 26.90 1.81 5.09
C THR A 280 26.28 3.20 4.88
N ASN A 281 25.19 3.27 4.12
CA ASN A 281 24.66 4.53 3.61
C ASN A 281 23.48 5.06 4.42
N ILE A 282 22.69 4.19 5.05
CA ILE A 282 21.47 4.57 5.79
C ILE A 282 21.70 4.61 7.30
N ALA A 283 22.60 3.82 7.87
CA ALA A 283 22.91 3.92 9.30
C ALA A 283 23.33 5.34 9.75
N PRO A 284 24.11 6.12 8.97
CA PRO A 284 24.41 7.51 9.30
C PRO A 284 23.17 8.42 9.34
N LEU A 285 22.16 8.18 8.49
CA LEU A 285 20.89 8.89 8.57
C LEU A 285 20.20 8.59 9.90
N LEU A 286 20.13 7.31 10.28
CA LEU A 286 19.44 6.90 11.51
C LEU A 286 20.14 7.37 12.80
N SER A 287 21.42 7.75 12.75
CA SER A 287 22.12 8.37 13.88
C SER A 287 22.09 9.90 13.87
N ASN A 288 21.62 10.52 12.78
CA ASN A 288 21.62 11.97 12.61
C ASN A 288 20.56 12.66 13.49
N ALA A 289 20.94 13.77 14.13
CA ALA A 289 20.07 14.52 15.04
C ALA A 289 18.81 15.09 14.37
N THR A 290 18.91 15.52 13.11
CA THR A 290 17.76 16.01 12.33
C THR A 290 16.76 14.89 12.07
N PHE A 291 17.23 13.69 11.72
CA PHE A 291 16.36 12.52 11.60
C PHE A 291 15.75 12.11 12.95
N GLN A 292 16.54 12.10 14.03
CA GLN A 292 16.06 11.71 15.36
C GLN A 292 15.03 12.66 15.98
N LYS A 293 14.88 13.88 15.45
CA LYS A 293 13.87 14.84 15.91
C LYS A 293 12.46 14.41 15.50
N ASP A 294 12.24 14.14 14.22
CA ASP A 294 10.93 13.82 13.66
C ASP A 294 10.95 13.09 12.31
N GLY A 295 12.10 12.57 11.89
CA GLY A 295 12.28 11.93 10.58
C GLY A 295 11.45 10.65 10.42
N LEU A 296 11.11 10.33 9.18
CA LEU A 296 10.45 9.09 8.80
C LEU A 296 11.20 8.46 7.63
N LEU A 297 11.64 7.23 7.78
CA LEU A 297 12.19 6.41 6.71
C LEU A 297 11.23 5.24 6.46
N ILE A 298 10.86 5.02 5.21
CA ILE A 298 10.20 3.80 4.76
C ILE A 298 11.18 3.10 3.80
N ILE A 299 11.52 1.85 4.13
CA ILE A 299 12.24 0.94 3.23
C ILE A 299 11.23 -0.06 2.72
N VAL A 300 11.08 -0.18 1.41
CA VAL A 300 10.11 -1.09 0.78
C VAL A 300 10.75 -1.80 -0.40
N PHE A 301 10.40 -3.06 -0.61
CA PHE A 301 10.73 -3.80 -1.83
C PHE A 301 9.64 -3.57 -2.86
N ASP A 302 10.00 -3.37 -4.12
CA ASP A 302 9.08 -2.97 -5.17
C ASP A 302 8.15 -4.10 -5.65
N GLU A 303 8.64 -5.33 -5.78
CA GLU A 303 7.87 -6.54 -6.12
C GLU A 303 8.49 -7.82 -5.56
N SER A 304 7.69 -8.89 -5.57
CA SER A 304 8.12 -10.23 -5.19
C SER A 304 8.76 -10.93 -6.40
N THR A 305 9.13 -12.20 -6.28
CA THR A 305 9.51 -12.99 -7.47
C THR A 305 8.33 -13.10 -8.44
N ASP A 306 8.56 -13.14 -9.76
CA ASP A 306 7.53 -13.20 -10.81
C ASP A 306 6.42 -14.25 -10.63
N SER A 307 6.74 -15.35 -9.93
CA SER A 307 5.78 -16.43 -9.66
C SER A 307 4.76 -16.11 -8.57
N ASP A 308 5.07 -15.13 -7.71
CA ASP A 308 4.16 -14.63 -6.67
C ASP A 308 3.35 -13.46 -7.23
N THR A 309 2.11 -13.77 -7.61
CA THR A 309 1.15 -12.81 -8.18
C THR A 309 0.10 -12.38 -7.17
N ALA A 310 0.29 -12.69 -5.88
CA ALA A 310 -0.64 -12.28 -4.85
C ALA A 310 -0.79 -10.75 -4.87
N HIS A 311 -2.02 -10.26 -4.96
CA HIS A 311 -2.32 -8.82 -5.05
C HIS A 311 -1.69 -8.08 -6.25
N GLY A 312 -1.19 -8.81 -7.25
CA GLY A 312 -0.63 -8.27 -8.49
C GLY A 312 0.89 -8.41 -8.58
N GLY A 313 1.63 -7.96 -7.56
CA GLY A 313 3.10 -7.99 -7.52
C GLY A 313 3.71 -8.91 -6.45
N GLY A 314 2.88 -9.55 -5.62
CA GLY A 314 3.30 -10.51 -4.60
C GLY A 314 3.61 -9.89 -3.23
N HIS A 315 3.94 -10.73 -2.25
CA HIS A 315 4.20 -10.33 -0.87
C HIS A 315 5.64 -9.85 -0.67
N VAL A 316 5.84 -8.61 -0.21
CA VAL A 316 7.15 -7.94 -0.14
C VAL A 316 7.42 -7.33 1.24
N ALA A 317 8.69 -7.05 1.55
CA ALA A 317 9.07 -6.43 2.82
C ALA A 317 8.82 -4.91 2.80
N ALA A 318 8.20 -4.38 3.87
CA ALA A 318 8.05 -2.95 4.09
C ALA A 318 8.28 -2.60 5.58
N LEU A 319 9.29 -1.79 5.83
CA LEU A 319 9.66 -1.31 7.16
C LEU A 319 9.34 0.17 7.30
N VAL A 320 8.84 0.55 8.48
CA VAL A 320 8.58 1.94 8.85
C VAL A 320 9.50 2.30 10.02
N ILE A 321 10.36 3.31 9.84
CA ILE A 321 11.49 3.58 10.72
C ILE A 321 11.48 5.06 11.12
N GLY A 322 11.59 5.35 12.42
CA GLY A 322 11.69 6.72 12.90
C GLY A 322 11.47 6.85 14.41
N PRO A 323 11.81 8.01 15.01
CA PRO A 323 11.63 8.28 16.44
C PRO A 323 10.17 8.28 16.91
N ARG A 324 9.22 8.45 15.98
CA ARG A 324 7.77 8.43 16.28
C ARG A 324 7.08 7.13 15.91
N VAL A 325 7.83 6.14 15.41
CA VAL A 325 7.31 4.81 15.13
C VAL A 325 7.32 4.00 16.43
N LYS A 326 6.24 3.26 16.69
CA LYS A 326 6.16 2.33 17.81
C LYS A 326 7.25 1.26 17.67
N ALA A 327 8.16 1.22 18.64
CA ALA A 327 9.28 0.28 18.64
C ALA A 327 8.80 -1.17 18.59
N GLY A 328 9.40 -1.96 17.69
CA GLY A 328 9.09 -3.38 17.47
C GLY A 328 7.66 -3.66 17.00
N SER A 329 6.94 -2.65 16.51
CA SER A 329 5.56 -2.82 16.07
C SER A 329 5.46 -3.68 14.82
N LYS A 330 4.39 -4.47 14.75
CA LYS A 330 4.04 -5.29 13.58
C LYS A 330 2.58 -5.07 13.25
N SER A 331 2.27 -4.99 11.96
CA SER A 331 0.91 -4.82 11.46
C SER A 331 0.60 -5.89 10.45
N ALA A 332 -0.53 -6.57 10.67
CA ALA A 332 -1.09 -7.54 9.74
C ALA A 332 -2.18 -6.91 8.85
N THR A 333 -2.33 -5.59 8.86
CA THR A 333 -3.22 -4.91 7.92
C THR A 333 -2.66 -5.06 6.51
N VAL A 334 -3.52 -5.42 5.57
CA VAL A 334 -3.12 -5.54 4.17
C VAL A 334 -2.90 -4.16 3.57
N TYR A 335 -1.68 -3.91 3.09
CA TYR A 335 -1.29 -2.67 2.44
C TYR A 335 -0.57 -2.93 1.11
N GLN A 336 -0.58 -1.92 0.23
CA GLN A 336 0.07 -1.88 -1.08
C GLN A 336 0.75 -0.50 -1.28
N HIS A 337 1.40 -0.25 -2.43
CA HIS A 337 2.23 0.96 -2.63
C HIS A 337 1.50 2.29 -2.50
N GLN A 338 0.21 2.35 -2.84
CA GLN A 338 -0.62 3.54 -2.61
C GLN A 338 -0.74 3.92 -1.12
N ASN A 339 -0.66 2.95 -0.21
CA ASN A 339 -0.70 3.19 1.24
C ASN A 339 0.61 3.83 1.71
N THR A 340 1.75 3.39 1.17
CA THR A 340 3.06 4.03 1.40
C THR A 340 3.06 5.46 0.86
N LEU A 341 2.61 5.69 -0.37
CA LEU A 341 2.49 7.03 -0.96
C LEU A 341 1.60 7.94 -0.09
N LYS A 342 0.44 7.43 0.36
CA LYS A 342 -0.44 8.15 1.28
C LYS A 342 0.29 8.55 2.56
N THR A 343 1.02 7.62 3.17
CA THR A 343 1.74 7.82 4.43
C THR A 343 2.81 8.88 4.30
N VAL A 344 3.66 8.79 3.27
CA VAL A 344 4.73 9.76 2.97
C VAL A 344 4.14 11.17 2.84
N MET A 345 3.09 11.32 2.04
CA MET A 345 2.48 12.62 1.79
C MET A 345 1.81 13.20 3.04
N GLN A 346 1.13 12.37 3.83
CA GLN A 346 0.51 12.80 5.09
C GLN A 346 1.56 13.22 6.13
N ALA A 347 2.64 12.45 6.29
CA ALA A 347 3.75 12.82 7.16
C ALA A 347 4.33 14.19 6.80
N LEU A 348 4.41 14.51 5.49
CA LEU A 348 4.86 15.81 5.00
C LEU A 348 3.84 16.94 5.16
N GLY A 349 2.62 16.64 5.62
CA GLY A 349 1.53 17.60 5.77
C GLY A 349 0.83 17.96 4.44
N VAL A 350 1.04 17.17 3.39
CA VAL A 350 0.34 17.32 2.12
C VAL A 350 -1.11 16.82 2.27
N LYS A 351 -2.06 17.56 1.71
CA LYS A 351 -3.51 17.33 1.91
C LYS A 351 -4.24 16.79 0.69
N THR A 352 -3.61 16.85 -0.49
CA THR A 352 -4.12 16.30 -1.75
C THR A 352 -3.19 15.16 -2.17
N PHE A 353 -3.75 14.09 -2.74
CA PHE A 353 -2.98 12.87 -3.03
C PHE A 353 -3.34 12.38 -4.44
N PRO A 354 -2.35 11.92 -5.22
CA PRO A 354 -2.59 11.47 -6.58
C PRO A 354 -3.12 10.03 -6.59
N GLY A 355 -3.84 9.67 -7.65
CA GLY A 355 -4.26 8.29 -7.93
C GLY A 355 -4.96 7.59 -6.74
N ALA A 356 -4.63 6.32 -6.56
CA ALA A 356 -5.18 5.46 -5.51
C ALA A 356 -4.81 5.93 -4.08
N ALA A 357 -3.78 6.76 -3.90
CA ALA A 357 -3.43 7.31 -2.58
C ALA A 357 -4.50 8.29 -2.06
N SER A 358 -5.34 8.84 -2.93
CA SER A 358 -6.48 9.68 -2.52
C SER A 358 -7.45 8.95 -1.58
N SER A 359 -7.73 7.67 -1.85
CA SER A 359 -8.66 6.84 -1.08
C SER A 359 -7.99 5.80 -0.16
N ALA A 360 -6.69 5.57 -0.30
CA ALA A 360 -5.96 4.61 0.53
C ALA A 360 -5.87 5.05 2.00
N PRO A 361 -5.98 4.13 2.98
CA PRO A 361 -5.56 4.40 4.35
C PRO A 361 -4.02 4.48 4.43
N PRO A 362 -3.44 5.30 5.34
CA PRO A 362 -2.00 5.26 5.59
C PRO A 362 -1.58 3.98 6.34
N LEU A 363 -0.27 3.75 6.45
CA LEU A 363 0.41 2.72 7.27
C LEU A 363 0.28 3.03 8.76
N GLY A 364 -0.96 3.07 9.20
CA GLY A 364 -1.31 3.80 10.39
C GLY A 364 -1.03 3.07 11.70
N GLY A 365 -0.96 1.74 11.65
CA GLY A 365 -0.69 0.90 12.82
C GLY A 365 0.71 1.11 13.41
N MET A 366 1.60 1.78 12.67
CA MET A 366 3.01 1.97 13.03
C MET A 366 3.27 3.09 14.02
N PHE A 367 2.31 4.00 14.22
CA PHE A 367 2.49 5.23 15.00
C PHE A 367 1.68 5.22 16.29
#